data_AF-A0A8S3UCS3-F1
#
_entry.id   AF-A0A8S3UCS3-F1
#
_cell.length_a   1.000
_cell.length_b   1.000
_cell.length_c   1.000
_cell.angle_alpha   90.00
_cell.angle_beta   90.00
_cell.angle_gamma   90.00
#
_symmetry.space_group_name_H-M   'P 1'
#
loop_
_entity.id
_entity.type
_entity.pdbx_description
1 polymer ?
#
loop_
_entity_poly.entity_id
_entity_poly.type
_entity_poly.pdbx_seq_one_letter_code
_entity_poly.pdbx_strand_id
1 'polypeptide(L)'
;MTNRTVRDSIRWTRESELFMTGSMARYVQKYFSTYVSESCLKEKVLGDSPVPSNTILSPPSIDEFIEDLIGNRKAWRFMKLHDNSLKFIQKKVALIMGPLFKMWQEIDGANHEKETSEMSITDVLNLIERTVLLVGQVNVACLYKRRINFMAKILKGMKQAKQTLSHNQSMLTESGEVLFGDNFYNVLDKKSKNRKRAREMA
;
A
#
# COMPACT_ATOMS: atom_id res chain seq x y z
N MET A 1 46.91 -3.93 -7.21
CA MET A 1 46.26 -3.20 -8.31
C MET A 1 44.94 -3.88 -8.63
N THR A 2 43.91 -3.07 -8.79
CA THR A 2 42.47 -3.37 -8.79
C THR A 2 41.94 -3.88 -10.13
N ASN A 3 41.06 -4.89 -10.10
CA ASN A 3 40.05 -5.17 -11.12
C ASN A 3 38.68 -5.29 -10.41
N ARG A 4 38.06 -4.20 -9.95
CA ARG A 4 37.08 -3.36 -10.69
C ARG A 4 36.08 -4.15 -11.55
N THR A 5 34.94 -4.45 -10.90
CA THR A 5 33.56 -4.22 -11.39
C THR A 5 33.15 -4.90 -12.70
N VAL A 6 32.60 -6.10 -12.57
CA VAL A 6 31.46 -6.52 -13.41
C VAL A 6 30.21 -5.86 -12.85
N ARG A 7 30.03 -4.56 -13.15
CA ARG A 7 28.71 -3.93 -13.14
C ARG A 7 28.14 -4.18 -14.52
N ASP A 8 27.58 -5.38 -14.71
CA ASP A 8 26.73 -5.62 -15.86
C ASP A 8 25.54 -4.67 -15.78
N SER A 9 25.61 -3.65 -16.61
CA SER A 9 24.55 -2.69 -16.84
C SER A 9 23.31 -3.45 -17.29
N ILE A 10 22.26 -3.45 -16.44
CA ILE A 10 20.92 -3.85 -16.85
C ILE A 10 20.50 -2.91 -17.98
N ARG A 11 20.62 -3.41 -19.21
CA ARG A 11 20.21 -2.71 -20.42
C ARG A 11 18.72 -2.98 -20.57
N TRP A 12 17.88 -2.10 -20.04
CA TRP A 12 16.44 -2.14 -20.28
C TRP A 12 16.20 -1.95 -21.79
N THR A 13 15.79 -3.02 -22.46
CA THR A 13 15.39 -3.00 -23.87
C THR A 13 14.08 -2.23 -24.05
N ARG A 14 13.94 -1.62 -25.24
CA ARG A 14 12.80 -0.81 -25.72
C ARG A 14 11.44 -1.19 -25.12
N GLU A 15 10.74 -0.18 -24.62
CA GLU A 15 9.36 -0.26 -24.10
C GLU A 15 8.40 -0.75 -25.19
N SER A 16 8.16 -2.06 -25.25
CA SER A 16 6.90 -2.58 -25.74
C SER A 16 5.86 -2.36 -24.64
N GLU A 17 4.83 -1.54 -24.90
CA GLU A 17 3.74 -1.35 -23.95
C GLU A 17 3.04 -2.70 -23.69
N LEU A 18 3.21 -3.20 -22.48
CA LEU A 18 2.56 -4.42 -21.98
C LEU A 18 1.23 -4.02 -21.35
N PHE A 19 0.12 -4.53 -21.88
CA PHE A 19 -1.22 -4.27 -21.38
C PHE A 19 -1.78 -5.47 -20.61
N MET A 20 -2.44 -5.21 -19.48
CA MET A 20 -3.27 -6.22 -18.83
C MET A 20 -4.57 -6.41 -19.62
N THR A 21 -4.87 -7.65 -20.01
CA THR A 21 -6.13 -7.99 -20.67
C THR A 21 -7.30 -7.99 -19.68
N GLY A 22 -8.54 -7.94 -20.19
CA GLY A 22 -9.74 -7.69 -19.36
C GLY A 22 -9.98 -8.67 -18.20
N SER A 23 -9.58 -9.94 -18.29
CA SER A 23 -9.66 -10.87 -17.16
C SER A 23 -8.59 -10.60 -16.12
N MET A 24 -7.35 -10.33 -16.53
CA MET A 24 -6.22 -10.01 -15.67
C MET A 24 -6.46 -8.72 -14.88
N ALA A 25 -6.92 -7.67 -15.57
CA ALA A 25 -7.24 -6.39 -14.95
C ALA A 25 -8.32 -6.53 -13.87
N ARG A 26 -9.41 -7.27 -14.16
CA ARG A 26 -10.49 -7.52 -13.18
C ARG A 26 -10.00 -8.31 -11.96
N TYR A 27 -9.15 -9.31 -12.19
CA TYR A 27 -8.58 -10.11 -11.12
C TYR A 27 -7.72 -9.26 -10.17
N VAL A 28 -6.81 -8.45 -10.71
CA VAL A 28 -5.96 -7.53 -9.92
C VAL A 28 -6.81 -6.46 -9.22
N GLN A 29 -7.80 -5.89 -9.92
CA GLN A 29 -8.66 -4.83 -9.40
C GLN A 29 -9.37 -5.24 -8.10
N LYS A 30 -9.82 -6.49 -7.99
CA LYS A 30 -10.42 -7.04 -6.75
C LYS A 30 -9.51 -6.83 -5.53
N TYR A 31 -8.21 -7.09 -5.68
CA TYR A 31 -7.24 -6.95 -4.59
C TYR A 31 -6.85 -5.50 -4.31
N PHE A 32 -6.90 -4.63 -5.31
CA PHE A 32 -6.51 -3.23 -5.20
C PHE A 32 -7.59 -2.33 -4.60
N SER A 33 -8.85 -2.77 -4.62
CA SER A 33 -10.00 -2.02 -4.09
C SER A 33 -10.49 -2.56 -2.74
N THR A 34 -10.25 -3.83 -2.44
CA THR A 34 -10.77 -4.49 -1.24
C THR A 34 -9.77 -4.44 -0.08
N TYR A 35 -10.21 -3.91 1.07
CA TYR A 35 -9.43 -3.97 2.29
C TYR A 35 -9.48 -5.35 2.95
N VAL A 36 -8.33 -5.86 3.36
CA VAL A 36 -8.19 -7.08 4.17
C VAL A 36 -7.60 -6.72 5.53
N SER A 37 -8.21 -7.24 6.61
CA SER A 37 -7.76 -6.95 7.97
C SER A 37 -6.37 -7.50 8.27
N GLU A 38 -5.67 -6.88 9.22
CA GLU A 38 -4.34 -7.35 9.61
C GLU A 38 -4.33 -8.75 10.22
N SER A 39 -5.37 -9.13 10.96
CA SER A 39 -5.53 -10.50 11.46
C SER A 39 -5.64 -11.51 10.32
N CYS A 40 -6.47 -11.21 9.32
CA CYS A 40 -6.65 -12.05 8.15
C CYS A 40 -5.36 -12.17 7.33
N LEU A 41 -4.63 -11.06 7.14
CA LEU A 41 -3.32 -11.08 6.48
C LEU A 41 -2.32 -11.97 7.22
N LYS A 42 -2.23 -11.86 8.55
CA LYS A 42 -1.32 -12.67 9.36
C LYS A 42 -1.66 -14.15 9.31
N GLU A 43 -2.92 -14.50 9.50
CA GLU A 43 -3.35 -15.90 9.63
C GLU A 43 -3.43 -16.61 8.27
N LYS A 44 -3.99 -15.95 7.24
CA LYS A 44 -4.39 -16.61 5.99
C LYS A 44 -3.46 -16.35 4.81
N VAL A 45 -2.70 -15.25 4.84
CA VAL A 45 -1.82 -14.85 3.74
C VAL A 45 -0.35 -15.10 4.08
N LEU A 46 0.06 -14.71 5.29
CA LEU A 46 1.43 -14.82 5.78
C LEU A 46 1.67 -16.01 6.70
N GLY A 47 0.63 -16.79 7.01
CA GLY A 47 0.69 -17.85 8.02
C GLY A 47 1.80 -18.86 7.75
N ASP A 48 1.82 -19.42 6.54
CA ASP A 48 2.91 -20.29 6.11
C ASP A 48 4.06 -19.52 5.43
N SER A 49 3.86 -18.27 4.98
CA SER A 49 4.88 -17.42 4.35
C SER A 49 5.23 -16.19 5.21
N PRO A 50 5.91 -16.40 6.36
CA PRO A 50 6.21 -15.31 7.28
C PRO A 50 7.18 -14.30 6.66
N VAL A 51 7.06 -13.05 7.08
CA VAL A 51 8.01 -12.01 6.67
C VAL A 51 9.37 -12.30 7.30
N PRO A 52 10.46 -12.38 6.52
CA PRO A 52 11.79 -12.64 7.06
C PRO A 52 12.22 -11.52 8.02
N SER A 53 12.89 -11.87 9.11
CA SER A 53 13.39 -10.89 10.07
C SER A 53 14.62 -10.18 9.49
N ASN A 54 14.49 -8.90 9.18
CA ASN A 54 15.60 -8.07 8.70
C ASN A 54 15.35 -6.59 9.03
N THR A 55 16.40 -5.86 9.42
CA THR A 55 16.32 -4.43 9.73
C THR A 55 15.88 -3.58 8.54
N ILE A 56 16.20 -3.99 7.31
CA ILE A 56 15.79 -3.32 6.07
C ILE A 56 14.26 -3.30 5.90
N LEU A 57 13.57 -4.29 6.47
CA LEU A 57 12.10 -4.41 6.40
C LEU A 57 11.38 -3.65 7.52
N SER A 58 12.14 -3.04 8.43
CA SER A 58 11.62 -2.20 9.50
C SER A 58 11.72 -0.72 9.11
N PRO A 59 10.63 0.06 9.16
CA PRO A 59 10.70 1.49 8.92
C PRO A 59 11.64 2.18 9.93
N PRO A 60 12.59 3.02 9.48
CA PRO A 60 13.45 3.76 10.39
C PRO A 60 12.65 4.79 11.20
N SER A 61 13.14 5.09 12.41
CA SER A 61 12.61 6.19 13.23
C SER A 61 13.13 7.53 12.74
N ILE A 62 12.43 8.62 13.08
CA ILE A 62 12.98 9.97 12.90
C ILE A 62 14.02 10.18 14.00
N ASP A 63 15.17 10.75 13.65
CA ASP A 63 16.21 11.09 14.62
C ASP A 63 15.72 12.14 15.62
N GLU A 64 16.09 11.98 16.89
CA GLU A 64 15.62 12.87 17.98
C GLU A 64 16.00 14.33 17.72
N PHE A 65 17.20 14.59 17.20
CA PHE A 65 17.68 15.95 16.93
C PHE A 65 16.84 16.70 15.88
N ILE A 66 16.08 16.01 15.04
CA ILE A 66 15.18 16.65 14.07
C ILE A 66 13.99 17.30 14.80
N GLU A 67 13.55 16.74 15.94
CA GLU A 67 12.51 17.34 16.78
C GLU A 67 12.97 18.72 17.29
N ASP A 68 14.24 18.84 17.68
CA ASP A 68 14.84 20.08 18.20
C ASP A 68 14.96 21.19 17.15
N LEU A 69 15.19 20.82 15.89
CA LEU A 69 15.29 21.77 14.77
C LEU A 69 13.93 22.36 14.35
N ILE A 70 12.82 21.74 14.75
CA ILE A 70 11.48 22.16 14.32
C ILE A 70 10.86 23.03 15.42
N GLY A 71 11.16 24.33 15.36
CA GLY A 71 10.67 25.32 16.35
C GLY A 71 9.15 25.54 16.39
N ASN A 72 8.38 24.91 15.49
CA ASN A 72 6.92 25.08 15.41
C ASN A 72 6.17 23.78 15.70
N ARG A 73 5.47 23.73 16.84
CA ARG A 73 4.64 22.60 17.28
C ARG A 73 3.57 22.16 16.28
N LYS A 74 2.99 23.09 15.50
CA LYS A 74 2.01 22.75 14.46
C LYS A 74 2.66 22.05 13.27
N ALA A 75 3.81 22.54 12.83
CA ALA A 75 4.60 21.92 11.77
C ALA A 75 5.05 20.51 12.18
N TRP A 76 5.51 20.37 13.43
CA TRP A 76 5.93 19.07 13.96
C TRP A 76 4.79 18.05 14.03
N ARG A 77 3.61 18.45 14.52
CA ARG A 77 2.42 17.57 14.54
C ARG A 77 2.02 17.13 13.13
N PHE A 78 2.10 18.04 12.16
CA PHE A 78 1.82 17.73 10.75
C PHE A 78 2.84 16.73 10.19
N MET A 79 4.13 16.93 10.44
CA MET A 79 5.18 15.99 10.04
C MET A 79 5.02 14.62 10.69
N LYS A 80 4.79 14.54 12.01
CA LYS A 80 4.50 13.27 12.71
C LYS A 80 3.29 12.54 12.10
N LEU A 81 2.27 13.25 11.63
CA LEU A 81 1.12 12.62 10.96
C LEU A 81 1.52 11.99 9.61
N HIS A 82 2.33 12.71 8.82
CA HIS A 82 2.84 12.22 7.53
C HIS A 82 3.80 11.05 7.70
N ASP A 83 4.75 11.14 8.62
CA ASP A 83 5.68 10.06 8.97
C ASP A 83 4.95 8.78 9.38
N ASN A 84 3.99 8.89 10.31
CA ASN A 84 3.17 7.74 10.70
C ASN A 84 2.38 7.14 9.54
N SER A 85 2.04 7.94 8.53
CA SER A 85 1.34 7.45 7.33
C SER A 85 2.29 6.72 6.38
N LEU A 86 3.51 7.23 6.20
CA LEU A 86 4.55 6.57 5.42
C LEU A 86 5.04 5.29 6.08
N LYS A 87 5.31 5.30 7.39
CA LYS A 87 5.65 4.08 8.16
C LYS A 87 4.58 3.01 8.05
N PHE A 88 3.31 3.40 8.07
CA PHE A 88 2.21 2.46 7.87
C PHE A 88 2.24 1.82 6.48
N ILE A 89 2.50 2.60 5.43
CA ILE A 89 2.63 2.09 4.05
C ILE A 89 3.87 1.20 3.91
N GLN A 90 5.03 1.62 4.44
CA GLN A 90 6.27 0.83 4.43
C GLN A 90 6.08 -0.52 5.14
N LYS A 91 5.36 -0.57 6.26
CA LYS A 91 4.99 -1.83 6.91
C LYS A 91 4.18 -2.75 5.99
N LYS A 92 3.27 -2.21 5.18
CA LYS A 92 2.50 -3.01 4.20
C LYS A 92 3.39 -3.50 3.05
N VAL A 93 4.33 -2.68 2.58
CA VAL A 93 5.32 -3.07 1.56
C VAL A 93 6.17 -4.23 2.07
N ALA A 94 6.65 -4.16 3.32
CA ALA A 94 7.44 -5.22 3.93
C ALA A 94 6.73 -6.58 3.97
N LEU A 95 5.40 -6.61 4.07
CA LEU A 95 4.64 -7.87 4.08
C LEU A 95 4.82 -8.66 2.79
N ILE A 96 5.02 -7.98 1.65
CA ILE A 96 5.21 -8.60 0.33
C ILE A 96 6.43 -9.54 0.35
N MET A 97 7.42 -9.27 1.20
CA MET A 97 8.62 -10.09 1.32
C MET A 97 8.35 -11.49 1.85
N GLY A 98 7.23 -11.75 2.54
CA GLY A 98 6.90 -13.11 3.00
C GLY A 98 6.81 -14.11 1.83
N PRO A 99 5.84 -13.97 0.92
CA PRO A 99 5.74 -14.86 -0.23
C PRO A 99 6.91 -14.74 -1.22
N LEU A 100 7.48 -13.53 -1.42
CA LEU A 100 8.65 -13.37 -2.31
C LEU A 100 9.88 -14.11 -1.79
N PHE A 101 10.12 -14.09 -0.47
CA PHE A 101 11.27 -14.76 0.12
C PHE A 101 11.17 -16.28 -0.05
N LYS A 102 9.98 -16.87 0.12
CA LYS A 102 9.78 -18.30 -0.19
C LYS A 102 10.12 -18.64 -1.64
N MET A 103 9.63 -17.86 -2.60
CA MET A 103 9.96 -18.08 -4.01
C MET A 103 11.46 -17.94 -4.26
N TRP A 104 12.12 -16.99 -3.59
CA TRP A 104 13.57 -16.83 -3.69
C TRP A 104 14.30 -18.08 -3.18
N GLN A 105 13.92 -18.63 -2.02
CA GLN A 105 14.57 -19.82 -1.46
C GLN A 105 14.54 -21.00 -2.43
N GLU A 106 13.42 -21.21 -3.13
CA GLU A 106 13.32 -22.26 -4.16
C GLU A 106 14.25 -22.01 -5.36
N ILE A 107 14.30 -20.77 -5.85
CA ILE A 107 15.16 -20.41 -6.98
C ILE A 107 16.63 -20.56 -6.60
N ASP A 108 17.01 -20.13 -5.40
CA ASP A 108 18.37 -20.22 -4.90
C ASP A 108 18.80 -21.68 -4.70
N GLY A 109 17.93 -22.49 -4.08
CA GLY A 109 18.13 -23.94 -3.93
C GLY A 109 18.32 -24.64 -5.27
N ALA A 110 17.44 -24.38 -6.25
CA ALA A 110 17.54 -24.99 -7.59
C ALA A 110 18.81 -24.57 -8.37
N ASN A 111 19.39 -23.40 -8.07
CA ASN A 111 20.60 -22.89 -8.73
C ASN A 111 21.90 -23.38 -8.05
N HIS A 112 21.86 -23.67 -6.75
CA HIS A 112 23.05 -24.00 -5.96
C HIS A 112 23.14 -25.47 -5.54
N GLU A 113 22.02 -26.17 -5.49
CA GLU A 113 21.96 -27.61 -5.21
C GLU A 113 21.28 -28.29 -6.40
N LYS A 114 21.79 -29.45 -6.85
CA LYS A 114 21.13 -30.28 -7.88
C LYS A 114 19.84 -30.94 -7.33
N GLU A 115 19.21 -30.34 -6.33
CA GLU A 115 17.95 -30.78 -5.77
C GLU A 115 16.83 -30.22 -6.63
N THR A 116 16.02 -31.13 -7.18
CA THR A 116 14.77 -30.78 -7.82
C THR A 116 13.88 -30.06 -6.80
N SER A 117 13.56 -28.79 -7.04
CA SER A 117 12.60 -28.02 -6.23
C SER A 117 11.37 -28.88 -5.92
N GLU A 118 11.03 -28.98 -4.64
CA GLU A 118 9.85 -29.72 -4.18
C GLU A 118 8.55 -28.91 -4.37
N MET A 119 8.65 -27.63 -4.72
CA MET A 119 7.51 -26.73 -4.83
C MET A 119 6.69 -27.00 -6.09
N SER A 120 5.41 -27.29 -5.92
CA SER A 120 4.52 -27.50 -7.07
C SER A 120 4.24 -26.17 -7.79
N ILE A 121 3.88 -26.23 -9.07
CA ILE A 121 3.41 -25.05 -9.83
C ILE A 121 2.24 -24.36 -9.08
N THR A 122 1.37 -25.14 -8.45
CA THR A 122 0.25 -24.62 -7.65
C THR A 122 0.74 -23.78 -6.48
N ASP A 123 1.80 -24.19 -5.80
CA ASP A 123 2.38 -23.44 -4.69
C ASP A 123 3.01 -22.13 -5.15
N VAL A 124 3.71 -22.15 -6.29
CA VAL A 124 4.24 -20.93 -6.93
C VAL A 124 3.09 -19.97 -7.28
N LEU A 125 2.02 -20.47 -7.90
CA LEU A 125 0.84 -19.66 -8.22
C LEU A 125 0.18 -19.06 -6.96
N ASN A 126 0.10 -19.82 -5.87
CA ASN A 126 -0.41 -19.33 -4.59
C ASN A 126 0.47 -18.20 -4.02
N LEU A 127 1.81 -18.33 -4.11
CA LEU A 127 2.73 -17.27 -3.66
C LEU A 127 2.62 -16.01 -4.53
N ILE A 128 2.42 -16.16 -5.84
CA ILE A 128 2.15 -15.04 -6.75
C ILE A 128 0.83 -14.35 -6.39
N GLU A 129 -0.26 -15.11 -6.18
CA GLU A 129 -1.55 -14.55 -5.80
C GLU A 129 -1.47 -13.77 -4.48
N ARG A 130 -0.80 -14.33 -3.46
CA ARG A 130 -0.57 -13.65 -2.17
C ARG A 130 0.26 -12.38 -2.34
N THR A 131 1.26 -12.40 -3.23
CA THR A 131 2.07 -11.22 -3.57
C THR A 131 1.19 -10.13 -4.18
N VAL A 132 0.37 -10.45 -5.18
CA VAL A 132 -0.57 -9.51 -5.81
C VAL A 132 -1.56 -8.94 -4.80
N LEU A 133 -2.09 -9.78 -3.90
CA LEU A 133 -2.97 -9.35 -2.82
C LEU A 133 -2.29 -8.33 -1.91
N LEU A 134 -1.05 -8.59 -1.49
CA LEU A 134 -0.30 -7.70 -0.59
C LEU A 134 0.07 -6.38 -1.26
N VAL A 135 0.42 -6.38 -2.55
CA VAL A 135 0.56 -5.15 -3.35
C VAL A 135 -0.76 -4.37 -3.37
N GLY A 136 -1.89 -5.06 -3.56
CA GLY A 136 -3.21 -4.47 -3.45
C GLY A 136 -3.46 -3.80 -2.09
N GLN A 137 -3.02 -4.41 -0.99
CA GLN A 137 -3.15 -3.82 0.34
C GLN A 137 -2.26 -2.59 0.54
N VAL A 138 -1.10 -2.51 -0.12
CA VAL A 138 -0.29 -1.28 -0.17
C VAL A 138 -1.09 -0.17 -0.86
N ASN A 139 -1.72 -0.46 -2.00
CA ASN A 139 -2.56 0.51 -2.71
C ASN A 139 -3.74 0.98 -1.83
N VAL A 140 -4.45 0.06 -1.19
CA VAL A 140 -5.55 0.37 -0.27
C VAL A 140 -5.07 1.27 0.88
N ALA A 141 -3.90 0.98 1.46
CA ALA A 141 -3.29 1.83 2.49
C ALA A 141 -2.99 3.24 1.98
N CYS A 142 -2.40 3.37 0.79
CA CYS A 142 -2.14 4.65 0.14
C CYS A 142 -3.44 5.45 -0.09
N LEU A 143 -4.46 4.82 -0.67
CA LEU A 143 -5.77 5.44 -0.91
C LEU A 143 -6.41 5.90 0.40
N TYR A 144 -6.40 5.08 1.45
CA TYR A 144 -6.90 5.44 2.76
C TYR A 144 -6.17 6.66 3.33
N LYS A 145 -4.82 6.70 3.25
CA LYS A 145 -4.01 7.83 3.74
C LYS A 145 -4.22 9.10 2.92
N ARG A 146 -4.43 8.99 1.61
CA ARG A 146 -4.84 10.14 0.77
C ARG A 146 -6.19 10.66 1.23
N ARG A 147 -7.19 9.79 1.33
CA ARG A 147 -8.57 10.14 1.71
C ARG A 147 -8.62 10.81 3.09
N ILE A 148 -7.99 10.22 4.10
CA ILE A 148 -8.01 10.77 5.46
C ILE A 148 -7.34 12.15 5.56
N ASN A 149 -6.27 12.40 4.80
CA ASN A 149 -5.58 13.68 4.81
C ASN A 149 -6.46 14.80 4.23
N PHE A 150 -7.19 14.54 3.14
CA PHE A 150 -8.18 15.48 2.61
C PHE A 150 -9.35 15.67 3.57
N MET A 151 -9.93 14.57 4.06
CA MET A 151 -11.09 14.60 4.95
C MET A 151 -10.81 15.29 6.28
N ALA A 152 -9.62 15.12 6.85
CA ALA A 152 -9.25 15.76 8.11
C ALA A 152 -9.19 17.29 7.96
N LYS A 153 -8.83 17.80 6.78
CA LYS A 153 -8.89 19.23 6.47
C LYS A 153 -10.33 19.72 6.30
N ILE A 154 -11.16 18.98 5.55
CA ILE A 154 -12.56 19.34 5.30
C ILE A 154 -13.39 19.32 6.60
N LEU A 155 -13.28 18.25 7.38
CA LEU A 155 -14.01 18.05 8.62
C LEU A 155 -13.31 18.64 9.85
N LYS A 156 -12.19 19.35 9.67
CA LYS A 156 -11.39 19.97 10.74
C LYS A 156 -11.05 19.01 11.89
N GLY A 157 -10.81 17.74 11.59
CA GLY A 157 -10.51 16.73 12.63
C GLY A 157 -10.27 15.32 12.12
N MET A 158 -9.20 14.69 12.62
CA MET A 158 -8.83 13.30 12.27
C MET A 158 -9.85 12.26 12.72
N LYS A 159 -10.46 12.43 13.91
CA LYS A 159 -11.44 11.48 14.45
C LYS A 159 -12.68 11.40 13.55
N GLN A 160 -13.23 12.56 13.17
CA GLN A 160 -14.40 12.65 12.30
C GLN A 160 -14.09 12.15 10.88
N ALA A 161 -12.89 12.42 10.37
CA ALA A 161 -12.41 11.89 9.10
C ALA A 161 -12.38 10.36 9.10
N LYS A 162 -11.75 9.74 10.12
CA LYS A 162 -11.72 8.27 10.25
C LYS A 162 -13.11 7.66 10.30
N GLN A 163 -13.98 8.21 11.15
CA GLN A 163 -15.36 7.73 11.28
C GLN A 163 -16.13 7.88 9.97
N THR A 164 -16.02 9.02 9.28
CA THR A 164 -16.75 9.22 8.03
C THR A 164 -16.27 8.28 6.93
N LEU A 165 -14.96 8.03 6.82
CA LEU A 165 -14.43 7.06 5.86
C LEU A 165 -14.89 5.63 6.20
N SER A 166 -14.82 5.22 7.47
CA SER A 166 -15.20 3.86 7.87
C SER A 166 -16.67 3.55 7.63
N HIS A 167 -17.57 4.51 7.88
CA HIS A 167 -19.01 4.33 7.69
C HIS A 167 -19.43 4.29 6.21
N ASN A 168 -18.58 4.79 5.29
CA ASN A 168 -18.90 4.90 3.87
C ASN A 168 -17.89 4.13 3.01
N GLN A 169 -17.29 3.08 3.55
CA GLN A 169 -16.23 2.32 2.89
C GLN A 169 -16.69 1.69 1.56
N SER A 170 -17.93 1.19 1.48
CA SER A 170 -18.48 0.61 0.25
C SER A 170 -18.48 1.59 -0.92
N MET A 171 -18.95 2.83 -0.67
CA MET A 171 -18.99 3.90 -1.66
C MET A 171 -17.60 4.30 -2.17
N LEU A 172 -16.58 4.14 -1.32
CA LEU A 172 -15.18 4.43 -1.66
C LEU A 172 -14.52 3.29 -2.45
N THR A 173 -15.05 2.08 -2.39
CA THR A 173 -14.60 0.93 -3.19
C THR A 173 -15.14 1.03 -4.62
N GLU A 174 -16.34 1.61 -4.77
CA GLU A 174 -17.02 1.82 -6.06
C GLU A 174 -16.56 3.08 -6.81
N SER A 175 -15.68 3.89 -6.22
CA SER A 175 -15.30 5.21 -6.78
C SER A 175 -14.50 5.13 -8.09
N GLY A 176 -14.17 3.93 -8.57
CA GLY A 176 -13.51 3.69 -9.85
C GLY A 176 -12.19 4.45 -9.97
N GLU A 177 -12.12 5.37 -10.93
CA GLU A 177 -10.93 6.13 -11.29
C GLU A 177 -10.68 7.37 -10.40
N VAL A 178 -11.68 7.81 -9.64
CA VAL A 178 -11.58 9.01 -8.80
C VAL A 178 -11.42 8.66 -7.32
N LEU A 179 -10.75 9.55 -6.57
CA LEU A 179 -10.35 9.26 -5.18
C LEU A 179 -11.53 9.07 -4.22
N PHE A 180 -12.65 9.78 -4.43
CA PHE A 180 -13.83 9.73 -3.55
C PHE A 180 -15.11 9.28 -4.27
N GLY A 181 -15.33 9.71 -5.51
CA GLY A 181 -16.53 9.37 -6.29
C GLY A 181 -17.77 10.17 -5.92
N ASP A 182 -18.74 10.19 -6.84
CA ASP A 182 -19.97 11.00 -6.73
C ASP A 182 -20.86 10.53 -5.57
N ASN A 183 -20.91 9.23 -5.30
CA ASN A 183 -21.64 8.67 -4.18
C ASN A 183 -21.14 9.23 -2.83
N PHE A 184 -19.82 9.35 -2.67
CA PHE A 184 -19.23 9.93 -1.47
C PHE A 184 -19.37 11.45 -1.42
N TYR A 185 -19.36 12.13 -2.58
CA TYR A 185 -19.67 13.56 -2.66
C TYR A 185 -21.06 13.86 -2.06
N ASN A 186 -22.08 13.09 -2.39
CA ASN A 186 -23.44 13.28 -1.85
C ASN A 186 -23.49 13.14 -0.32
N VAL A 187 -22.64 12.29 0.27
CA VAL A 187 -22.50 12.17 1.73
C VAL A 187 -21.85 13.41 2.32
N LEU A 188 -20.80 13.91 1.68
CA LEU A 188 -20.11 15.13 2.10
C LEU A 188 -20.99 16.37 1.97
N ASP A 189 -21.76 16.50 0.90
CA ASP A 189 -22.66 17.63 0.67
C ASP A 189 -23.72 17.71 1.76
N LYS A 190 -24.39 16.59 2.06
CA LYS A 190 -25.36 16.46 3.16
C LYS A 190 -24.75 16.80 4.53
N LYS A 191 -23.49 16.43 4.78
CA LYS A 191 -22.80 16.71 6.06
C LYS A 191 -22.21 18.12 6.14
N SER A 192 -21.80 18.70 5.02
CA SER A 192 -20.99 19.92 5.02
C SER A 192 -21.79 21.20 5.22
N LYS A 193 -23.13 21.18 5.07
CA LYS A 193 -23.98 22.39 5.07
C LYS A 193 -23.27 23.52 4.29
N ASN A 194 -22.69 23.21 3.13
CA ASN A 194 -21.84 24.15 2.42
C ASN A 194 -22.68 25.28 1.82
N ARG A 195 -22.93 26.30 2.65
CA ARG A 195 -23.60 27.57 2.34
C ARG A 195 -22.95 28.36 1.19
N LYS A 196 -21.77 27.93 0.68
CA LYS A 196 -21.03 28.67 -0.35
C LYS A 196 -21.60 28.44 -1.75
N ARG A 197 -21.89 27.20 -2.14
CA ARG A 197 -22.47 26.89 -3.47
C ARG A 197 -23.95 27.30 -3.57
N ALA A 198 -24.71 27.17 -2.47
CA ALA A 198 -26.08 27.69 -2.40
C ALA A 198 -26.19 29.23 -2.50
N ARG A 199 -25.09 29.97 -2.28
CA ARG A 199 -25.00 31.42 -2.51
C ARG A 199 -24.52 31.78 -3.91
N GLU A 200 -23.87 30.86 -4.61
CA GLU A 200 -23.42 31.05 -6.00
C GLU A 200 -24.51 30.65 -7.01
N MET A 201 -25.59 30.00 -6.54
CA MET A 201 -26.76 29.58 -7.35
C MET A 201 -28.05 30.35 -7.02
N ALA A 202 -27.97 31.38 -6.17
CA ALA A 202 -29.06 32.31 -5.83
C ALA A 202 -28.67 33.71 -6.30
#